data_AF-A0A0F9M2D8-F1
#
_entry.id   AF-A0A0F9M2D8-F1
#
_cell.length_a   1.000
_cell.length_b   1.000
_cell.length_c   1.000
_cell.angle_alpha   90.00
_cell.angle_beta   90.00
_cell.angle_gamma   90.00
#
_symmetry.space_group_name_H-M   'P 1'
#
loop_
_entity.id
_entity.type
_entity.pdbx_description
1 polymer ?
#
loop_
_entity_poly.entity_id
_entity_poly.type
_entity_poly.pdbx_seq_one_letter_code
_entity_poly.pdbx_strand_id
1 'polypeptide(L)'
;MDLTFQELKDAVRGLPKNDQEEIAKATGFGKDDSKQIALTDQNKLLTEQVEVLKETIKTLTATITASETKELTDRKETVISLAITEGRILPADKEKWEKRFDSQPDFTADILAEQPKVVDLTDRGTGDKGKEAVKELTADEKKMAKMLELSEDEFRANGKPTPKKEGE
;
A
#
# COMPACT_ATOMS: atom_id res chain seq x y z
N MET A 1 -42.00 -24.33 27.14
CA MET A 1 -40.82 -24.89 27.83
C MET A 1 -40.59 -26.22 27.17
N ASP A 2 -39.53 -26.32 26.37
CA ASP A 2 -39.19 -27.58 25.70
C ASP A 2 -38.46 -28.45 26.71
N LEU A 3 -39.01 -29.64 26.97
CA LEU A 3 -38.37 -30.64 27.82
C LEU A 3 -37.08 -31.11 27.14
N THR A 4 -36.00 -31.17 27.91
CA THR A 4 -34.76 -31.78 27.44
C THR A 4 -34.98 -33.27 27.19
N PHE A 5 -34.15 -33.86 26.32
CA PHE A 5 -34.20 -35.30 26.04
C PHE A 5 -34.12 -36.15 27.32
N GLN A 6 -33.38 -35.68 28.32
CA GLN A 6 -33.22 -36.39 29.57
C GLN A 6 -34.43 -36.29 30.50
N GLU A 7 -35.11 -35.15 30.53
CA GLU A 7 -36.37 -35.00 31.26
C GLU A 7 -37.48 -35.85 30.61
N LEU A 8 -37.53 -35.93 29.28
CA LEU A 8 -38.41 -36.84 28.55
C LEU A 8 -38.11 -38.31 28.87
N LYS A 9 -36.82 -38.67 28.97
CA LYS A 9 -36.39 -40.02 29.31
C LYS A 9 -36.82 -40.42 30.72
N ASP A 10 -36.63 -39.52 31.67
CA ASP A 10 -36.97 -39.76 33.07
C ASP A 10 -38.51 -39.79 33.27
N ALA A 11 -39.26 -38.98 32.51
CA ALA A 11 -40.71 -39.07 32.47
C ALA A 11 -41.22 -40.42 31.94
N VAL A 12 -40.65 -40.93 30.84
CA VAL A 12 -41.02 -42.24 30.29
C VAL A 12 -40.65 -43.38 31.25
N ARG A 13 -39.50 -43.30 31.93
CA ARG A 13 -39.09 -44.30 32.94
C ARG A 13 -40.01 -44.34 34.16
N GLY A 14 -40.72 -43.25 34.46
CA GLY A 14 -41.70 -43.18 35.54
C GLY A 14 -43.05 -43.86 35.22
N LEU A 15 -43.30 -44.22 33.97
CA LEU A 15 -44.55 -44.85 33.53
C LEU A 15 -44.59 -46.36 33.82
N PRO A 16 -45.78 -46.99 33.89
CA PRO A 16 -45.92 -48.45 33.91
C PRO A 16 -45.22 -49.14 32.73
N LYS A 17 -44.71 -50.36 32.93
CA LYS A 17 -43.95 -51.11 31.89
C LYS A 17 -44.72 -51.30 30.58
N ASN A 18 -46.03 -51.51 30.64
CA ASN A 18 -46.86 -51.67 29.44
C ASN A 18 -46.85 -50.38 28.58
N ASP A 19 -46.99 -49.23 29.23
CA ASP A 19 -46.98 -47.92 28.56
C ASP A 19 -45.59 -47.61 27.99
N GLN A 20 -44.52 -47.99 28.71
CA GLN A 20 -43.14 -47.89 28.20
C GLN A 20 -42.95 -48.73 26.93
N GLU A 21 -43.46 -49.96 26.90
CA GLU A 21 -43.38 -50.83 25.72
C GLU A 21 -44.20 -50.31 24.54
N GLU A 22 -45.38 -49.75 24.78
CA GLU A 22 -46.18 -49.11 23.74
C GLU A 22 -45.49 -47.89 23.15
N ILE A 23 -44.92 -47.02 24.00
CA ILE A 23 -44.12 -45.87 23.57
C ILE A 23 -42.91 -46.34 22.75
N ALA A 24 -42.18 -47.35 23.23
CA ALA A 24 -41.02 -47.90 22.52
C ALA A 24 -41.38 -48.61 21.21
N LYS A 25 -42.61 -49.13 21.06
CA LYS A 25 -43.12 -49.70 19.79
C LYS A 25 -43.54 -48.60 18.82
N ALA A 26 -44.23 -47.56 19.31
CA ALA A 26 -44.76 -46.49 18.49
C ALA A 26 -43.69 -45.49 18.02
N THR A 27 -42.69 -45.22 18.87
CA THR A 27 -41.73 -44.12 18.65
C THR A 27 -40.28 -44.58 18.52
N GLY A 28 -39.98 -45.82 18.94
CA GLY A 28 -38.59 -46.31 19.05
C GLY A 28 -37.81 -45.72 20.24
N PHE A 29 -38.40 -44.84 21.03
CA PHE A 29 -37.81 -44.22 22.23
C PHE A 29 -37.53 -45.28 23.31
N GLY A 30 -36.31 -45.31 23.88
CA GLY A 30 -35.93 -46.24 24.94
C GLY A 30 -35.47 -47.63 24.50
N LYS A 31 -35.50 -47.96 23.19
CA LYS A 31 -35.02 -49.27 22.67
C LYS A 31 -33.53 -49.31 22.38
N ASP A 32 -32.93 -48.19 21.99
CA ASP A 32 -31.49 -48.08 21.70
C ASP A 32 -31.04 -46.62 21.75
N ASP A 33 -30.98 -46.06 22.97
CA ASP A 33 -30.62 -44.65 23.21
C ASP A 33 -29.16 -44.33 22.81
N SER A 34 -28.37 -45.36 22.50
CA SER A 34 -26.96 -45.25 22.09
C SER A 34 -26.80 -44.34 20.87
N LYS A 35 -27.72 -44.40 19.91
CA LYS A 35 -27.70 -43.58 18.69
C LYS A 35 -27.98 -42.11 18.98
N GLN A 36 -28.87 -41.82 19.93
CA GLN A 36 -29.26 -40.44 20.26
C GLN A 36 -28.21 -39.76 21.14
N ILE A 37 -27.58 -40.51 22.04
CA ILE A 37 -26.39 -40.07 22.78
C ILE A 37 -25.24 -39.80 21.80
N ALA A 38 -24.96 -40.74 20.88
CA ALA A 38 -23.92 -40.56 19.87
C ALA A 38 -24.17 -39.33 18.96
N LEU A 39 -25.42 -39.10 18.54
CA LEU A 39 -25.80 -37.90 17.79
C LEU A 39 -25.62 -36.61 18.61
N THR A 40 -25.92 -36.65 19.90
CA THR A 40 -25.75 -35.50 20.80
C THR A 40 -24.27 -35.17 20.98
N ASP A 41 -23.44 -36.19 21.23
CA ASP A 41 -21.98 -36.05 21.34
C ASP A 41 -21.36 -35.56 20.03
N GLN A 42 -21.83 -36.08 18.90
CA GLN A 42 -21.38 -35.63 17.58
C GLN A 42 -21.77 -34.18 17.31
N ASN A 43 -22.99 -33.77 17.65
CA ASN A 43 -23.43 -32.37 17.52
C ASN A 43 -22.63 -31.43 18.42
N LYS A 44 -22.30 -31.85 19.64
CA LYS A 44 -21.43 -31.09 20.53
C LYS A 44 -20.03 -30.92 19.93
N LEU A 45 -19.43 -32.02 19.45
CA LEU A 45 -18.12 -31.98 18.80
C LEU A 45 -18.13 -31.08 17.55
N LEU A 46 -19.17 -31.17 16.72
CA LEU A 46 -19.34 -30.31 15.55
C LEU A 46 -19.47 -28.84 15.95
N THR A 47 -20.20 -28.55 17.03
CA THR A 47 -20.34 -27.19 17.55
C THR A 47 -18.99 -26.64 18.01
N GLU A 48 -18.22 -27.43 18.77
CA GLU A 48 -16.87 -27.06 19.20
C GLU A 48 -15.94 -26.82 18.01
N GLN A 49 -15.99 -27.69 16.99
CA GLN A 49 -15.20 -27.53 15.76
C GLN A 49 -15.57 -26.26 14.98
N VAL A 50 -16.86 -25.93 14.89
CA VAL A 50 -17.33 -24.70 14.25
C VAL A 50 -16.80 -23.47 14.96
N GLU A 51 -16.80 -23.44 16.29
CA GLU A 51 -16.24 -22.31 17.05
C GLU A 51 -14.72 -22.17 16.86
N VAL A 52 -13.98 -23.29 16.87
CA VAL A 52 -12.53 -23.28 16.56
C VAL A 52 -12.26 -22.76 15.15
N LEU A 53 -13.04 -23.19 14.16
CA LEU A 53 -12.90 -22.72 12.78
C LEU A 53 -13.21 -21.23 12.64
N LYS A 54 -14.22 -20.71 13.34
CA LYS A 54 -14.54 -19.27 13.36
C LYS A 54 -13.37 -18.44 13.89
N GLU A 55 -12.79 -18.84 15.03
CA GLU A 55 -11.61 -18.16 15.59
C GLU A 55 -10.38 -18.27 14.68
N THR A 56 -10.21 -19.40 14.00
CA THR A 56 -9.14 -19.59 13.01
C THR A 56 -9.32 -18.65 11.81
N ILE A 57 -10.53 -18.56 11.25
CA ILE A 57 -10.86 -17.65 10.15
C ILE A 57 -10.59 -16.20 10.55
N LYS A 58 -11.00 -15.80 11.76
CA LYS A 58 -10.77 -14.45 12.29
C LYS A 58 -9.28 -14.14 12.40
N THR A 59 -8.49 -15.08 12.93
CA THR A 59 -7.05 -14.94 13.08
C THR A 59 -6.32 -14.86 11.73
N LEU A 60 -6.69 -15.72 10.79
CA LEU A 60 -6.13 -15.72 9.44
C LEU A 60 -6.48 -14.43 8.69
N THR A 61 -7.73 -13.97 8.80
CA THR A 61 -8.17 -12.70 8.20
C THR A 61 -7.34 -11.52 8.73
N ALA A 62 -7.14 -11.45 10.05
CA ALA A 62 -6.31 -10.41 10.67
C ALA A 62 -4.83 -10.49 10.22
N THR A 63 -4.32 -11.71 10.02
CA THR A 63 -2.95 -11.93 9.56
C THR A 63 -2.77 -11.51 8.11
N ILE A 64 -3.75 -11.83 7.24
CA ILE A 64 -3.73 -11.45 5.82
C ILE A 64 -3.76 -9.93 5.69
N THR A 65 -4.67 -9.23 6.37
CA THR A 65 -4.74 -7.76 6.29
C THR A 65 -3.47 -7.10 6.82
N ALA A 66 -2.88 -7.61 7.91
CA ALA A 66 -1.61 -7.13 8.42
C ALA A 66 -0.45 -7.38 7.43
N SER A 67 -0.44 -8.52 6.74
CA SER A 67 0.57 -8.84 5.72
C SER A 67 0.43 -7.95 4.49
N GLU A 68 -0.79 -7.74 3.98
CA GLU A 68 -1.07 -6.90 2.81
C GLU A 68 -0.69 -5.44 3.07
N THR A 69 -1.03 -4.91 4.24
CA THR A 69 -0.65 -3.54 4.64
C THR A 69 0.85 -3.36 4.78
N LYS A 70 1.56 -4.37 5.31
CA LYS A 70 3.02 -4.36 5.36
C LYS A 70 3.63 -4.42 3.97
N GLU A 71 3.16 -5.34 3.13
CA GLU A 71 3.65 -5.49 1.75
C GLU A 71 3.50 -4.20 0.94
N LEU A 72 2.33 -3.54 1.01
CA LEU A 72 2.11 -2.26 0.34
C LEU A 72 3.03 -1.16 0.86
N THR A 73 3.32 -1.15 2.16
CA THR A 73 4.23 -0.17 2.77
C THR A 73 5.68 -0.40 2.30
N ASP A 74 6.15 -1.64 2.37
CA ASP A 74 7.50 -2.02 1.94
C ASP A 74 7.68 -1.77 0.43
N ARG A 75 6.66 -2.06 -0.38
CA ARG A 75 6.65 -1.82 -1.82
C ARG A 75 6.67 -0.32 -2.13
N LYS A 76 5.88 0.49 -1.42
CA LYS A 76 5.89 1.96 -1.55
C LYS A 76 7.28 2.53 -1.30
N GLU A 77 7.89 2.15 -0.17
CA GLU A 77 9.22 2.60 0.20
C GLU A 77 10.26 2.20 -0.84
N THR A 78 10.21 0.95 -1.32
CA THR A 78 11.13 0.43 -2.33
C THR A 78 11.01 1.19 -3.65
N VAL A 79 9.78 1.32 -4.18
CA VAL A 79 9.53 1.96 -5.49
C VAL A 79 9.93 3.42 -5.47
N ILE A 80 9.55 4.16 -4.42
CA ILE A 80 9.81 5.60 -4.33
C ILE A 80 11.30 5.87 -4.07
N SER A 81 11.94 5.09 -3.20
CA SER A 81 13.38 5.23 -2.95
C SER A 81 14.18 4.90 -4.20
N LEU A 82 13.81 3.85 -4.93
CA LEU A 82 14.46 3.50 -6.18
C LEU A 82 14.29 4.63 -7.21
N ALA A 83 13.08 5.16 -7.39
CA ALA A 83 12.83 6.27 -8.32
C ALA A 83 13.64 7.53 -7.98
N ILE A 84 13.84 7.85 -6.70
CA ILE A 84 14.71 8.95 -6.26
C ILE A 84 16.17 8.65 -6.61
N THR A 85 16.67 7.46 -6.24
CA THR A 85 18.08 7.09 -6.47
C THR A 85 18.43 7.00 -7.96
N GLU A 86 17.48 6.58 -8.81
CA GLU A 86 17.65 6.55 -10.25
C GLU A 86 17.49 7.94 -10.90
N GLY A 87 17.15 8.96 -10.11
CA GLY A 87 16.94 10.34 -10.56
C GLY A 87 15.67 10.50 -11.39
N ARG A 88 14.68 9.63 -11.26
CA ARG A 88 13.40 9.72 -12.00
C ARG A 88 12.42 10.70 -11.36
N ILE A 89 12.55 10.91 -10.06
CA ILE A 89 11.82 11.92 -9.31
C ILE A 89 12.78 12.67 -8.38
N LEU A 90 12.46 13.93 -8.10
CA LEU A 90 13.22 14.73 -7.13
C LEU A 90 12.85 14.32 -5.70
N PRO A 91 13.78 14.39 -4.73
CA PRO A 91 13.47 14.17 -3.32
C PRO A 91 12.35 15.08 -2.80
N ALA A 92 12.24 16.30 -3.33
CA ALA A 92 11.19 17.26 -2.97
C ALA A 92 9.78 16.79 -3.39
N ASP A 93 9.68 15.93 -4.41
CA ASP A 93 8.40 15.39 -4.89
C ASP A 93 7.99 14.10 -4.17
N LYS A 94 8.78 13.60 -3.21
CA LYS A 94 8.55 12.32 -2.52
C LYS A 94 7.13 12.19 -1.98
N GLU A 95 6.65 13.16 -1.20
CA GLU A 95 5.33 13.12 -0.55
C GLU A 95 4.18 13.07 -1.58
N LYS A 96 4.35 13.75 -2.73
CA LYS A 96 3.37 13.72 -3.82
C LYS A 96 3.26 12.32 -4.42
N TRP A 97 4.38 11.64 -4.61
CA TRP A 97 4.42 10.29 -5.15
C TRP A 97 3.95 9.24 -4.14
N GLU A 98 4.22 9.43 -2.84
CA GLU A 98 3.67 8.59 -1.77
C GLU A 98 2.13 8.63 -1.78
N LYS A 99 1.53 9.82 -1.85
CA LYS A 99 0.07 9.98 -1.92
C LYS A 99 -0.54 9.33 -3.17
N ARG A 100 0.17 9.38 -4.30
CA ARG A 100 -0.25 8.69 -5.53
C ARG A 100 -0.16 7.18 -5.38
N PHE A 101 0.92 6.68 -4.79
CA PHE A 101 1.09 5.25 -4.53
C PHE A 101 -0.01 4.74 -3.60
N ASP A 102 -0.35 5.48 -2.53
CA ASP A 102 -1.43 5.11 -1.61
C ASP A 102 -2.81 5.03 -2.29
N SER A 103 -3.02 5.78 -3.38
CA SER A 103 -4.28 5.78 -4.14
C SER A 103 -4.29 4.76 -5.28
N GLN A 104 -3.16 4.57 -5.95
CA GLN A 104 -2.99 3.72 -7.14
C GLN A 104 -1.59 3.09 -7.13
N PRO A 105 -1.36 2.01 -6.35
CA PRO A 105 -0.03 1.43 -6.15
C PRO A 105 0.62 0.96 -7.45
N ASP A 106 -0.09 0.13 -8.22
CA ASP A 106 0.44 -0.50 -9.43
C ASP A 106 0.71 0.54 -10.53
N PHE A 107 -0.27 1.40 -10.82
CA PHE A 107 -0.11 2.46 -11.81
C PHE A 107 1.01 3.45 -11.45
N THR A 108 1.16 3.78 -10.16
CA THR A 108 2.26 4.65 -9.72
C THR A 108 3.61 3.96 -9.88
N ALA A 109 3.70 2.67 -9.54
CA ALA A 109 4.91 1.89 -9.75
C ALA A 109 5.30 1.82 -11.23
N ASP A 110 4.34 1.57 -12.12
CA ASP A 110 4.56 1.52 -13.56
C ASP A 110 5.06 2.87 -14.11
N ILE A 111 4.41 3.97 -13.73
CA ILE A 111 4.85 5.31 -14.15
C ILE A 111 6.28 5.59 -13.67
N LEU A 112 6.59 5.29 -12.42
CA LEU A 112 7.93 5.53 -11.86
C LEU A 112 8.98 4.64 -12.53
N ALA A 113 8.63 3.41 -12.92
CA ALA A 113 9.51 2.49 -13.64
C ALA A 113 9.73 2.87 -15.12
N GLU A 114 8.84 3.65 -15.72
CA GLU A 114 8.95 4.12 -17.11
C GLU A 114 9.41 5.57 -17.23
N GLN A 115 9.36 6.34 -16.13
CA GLN A 115 9.72 7.74 -16.17
C GLN A 115 11.18 7.92 -16.62
N PRO A 116 11.43 8.84 -17.57
CA PRO A 116 12.78 9.21 -17.92
C PRO A 116 13.46 9.83 -16.70
N LYS A 117 14.78 9.61 -16.56
CA LYS A 117 15.56 10.25 -15.51
C LYS A 117 15.41 11.77 -15.65
N VAL A 118 14.83 12.38 -14.63
CA VAL A 118 14.82 13.82 -14.45
C VAL A 118 16.29 14.19 -14.26
N VAL A 119 16.88 14.79 -15.28
CA VAL A 119 18.23 15.34 -15.19
C VAL A 119 18.17 16.44 -14.15
N ASP A 120 18.56 16.13 -12.91
CA ASP A 120 18.75 17.14 -11.90
C ASP A 120 20.07 17.86 -12.20
N LEU A 121 19.94 19.04 -12.82
CA LEU A 121 21.04 19.94 -13.18
C LEU A 121 21.59 20.70 -11.96
N THR A 122 21.15 20.39 -10.74
CA THR A 122 21.61 21.08 -9.52
C THR A 122 23.08 20.83 -9.20
N ASP A 123 23.69 19.76 -9.74
CA ASP A 123 25.13 19.47 -9.68
C ASP A 123 25.92 19.91 -10.94
N ARG A 124 25.41 20.85 -11.76
CA ARG A 124 26.27 21.54 -12.76
C ARG A 124 27.17 22.60 -12.11
N GLY A 125 27.96 22.14 -11.16
CA GLY A 125 29.12 22.80 -10.59
C GLY A 125 30.00 21.71 -9.99
N THR A 126 30.84 21.03 -10.77
CA THR A 126 32.14 21.59 -11.16
C THR A 126 32.85 20.70 -12.18
N GLY A 127 33.41 21.33 -13.21
CA GLY A 127 34.64 20.84 -13.84
C GLY A 127 34.52 19.85 -15.00
N ASP A 128 33.96 20.26 -16.13
CA ASP A 128 34.63 19.91 -17.39
C ASP A 128 34.45 21.02 -18.44
N LYS A 129 35.56 21.35 -19.09
CA LYS A 129 35.67 22.40 -20.09
C LYS A 129 35.00 21.90 -21.37
N GLY A 130 33.85 22.43 -21.75
CA GLY A 130 33.25 22.01 -23.01
C GLY A 130 31.94 22.68 -23.38
N LYS A 131 32.06 23.87 -23.96
CA LYS A 131 31.02 24.59 -24.73
C LYS A 131 29.92 25.22 -23.88
N GLU A 132 30.27 26.31 -23.20
CA GLU A 132 29.32 27.42 -23.05
C GLU A 132 28.78 27.77 -24.43
N ALA A 133 27.45 27.86 -24.54
CA ALA A 133 26.82 28.51 -25.67
C ALA A 133 27.29 29.97 -25.69
N VAL A 134 28.24 30.27 -26.59
CA VAL A 134 28.70 31.63 -26.88
C VAL A 134 27.47 32.42 -27.34
N LYS A 135 26.89 33.22 -26.45
CA LYS A 135 25.94 34.25 -26.85
C LYS A 135 26.73 35.22 -27.73
N GLU A 136 26.45 35.22 -29.03
CA GLU A 136 26.92 36.27 -29.93
C GLU A 136 26.52 37.63 -29.36
N LEU A 137 27.43 38.60 -29.44
CA LEU A 137 27.12 39.97 -29.04
C LEU A 137 25.92 40.46 -29.84
N THR A 138 24.97 41.06 -29.15
CA THR A 138 23.83 41.72 -29.80
C THR A 138 24.34 42.88 -30.68
N ALA A 139 23.55 43.30 -31.68
CA ALA A 139 23.98 44.33 -32.64
C ALA A 139 24.41 45.65 -31.96
N ASP A 140 23.80 45.98 -30.81
CA ASP A 140 24.13 47.17 -30.04
C ASP A 140 25.45 47.02 -29.26
N GLU A 141 25.75 45.81 -28.77
CA GLU A 141 27.03 45.52 -28.12
C GLU A 141 28.21 45.52 -29.12
N LYS A 142 27.98 45.04 -30.35
CA LYS A 142 28.99 45.13 -31.43
C LYS A 142 29.28 46.58 -31.83
N LYS A 143 28.26 47.44 -31.85
CA LYS A 143 28.45 48.88 -32.11
C LYS A 143 29.25 49.55 -30.99
N MET A 144 28.98 49.22 -29.73
CA MET A 144 29.73 49.76 -28.59
C MET A 144 31.18 49.28 -28.57
N ALA A 145 31.44 47.99 -28.83
CA ALA A 145 32.80 47.47 -28.96
C ALA A 145 33.59 48.22 -30.05
N LYS A 146 32.96 48.44 -31.23
CA LYS A 146 33.57 49.20 -32.32
C LYS A 146 33.83 50.67 -31.96
N MET A 147 32.90 51.31 -31.24
CA MET A 147 33.05 52.72 -30.83
C MET A 147 34.15 52.89 -29.77
N LEU A 148 34.41 51.86 -28.98
CA LEU A 148 35.49 51.83 -27.98
C LEU A 148 36.82 51.30 -28.54
N GLU A 149 36.89 51.00 -29.84
CA GLU A 149 38.04 50.35 -30.51
C GLU A 149 38.49 49.04 -29.83
N LEU A 150 37.56 48.35 -29.15
CA LEU A 150 37.82 47.08 -28.48
C LEU A 150 37.45 45.91 -29.39
N SER A 151 38.21 44.83 -29.31
CA SER A 151 37.79 43.54 -29.88
C SER A 151 36.56 43.00 -29.13
N GLU A 152 35.78 42.13 -29.79
CA GLU A 152 34.59 41.51 -29.18
C GLU A 152 34.93 40.72 -27.91
N ASP A 153 36.13 40.15 -27.84
CA ASP A 153 36.61 39.39 -26.68
C ASP A 153 37.06 40.32 -25.54
N GLU A 154 37.70 41.44 -25.84
CA GLU A 154 38.05 42.47 -24.83
C GLU A 154 36.80 43.14 -24.26
N PHE A 155 35.78 43.37 -25.10
CA PHE A 155 34.51 43.93 -24.64
C PHE A 155 33.77 42.99 -23.68
N ARG A 156 33.85 41.67 -23.90
CA ARG A 156 33.31 40.66 -22.97
C ARG A 156 34.07 40.61 -21.65
N ALA A 157 35.41 40.73 -21.71
CA ALA A 157 36.27 40.63 -20.53
C ALA A 157 36.12 41.83 -19.57
N ASN A 158 35.85 43.03 -20.10
CA ASN A 158 35.80 44.27 -19.29
C ASN A 158 34.45 44.57 -18.63
N GLY A 159 33.42 43.74 -18.84
CA GLY A 159 32.10 43.94 -18.26
C GLY A 159 31.37 45.16 -18.84
N LYS A 160 30.04 45.10 -18.94
CA LYS A 160 29.23 46.20 -19.47
C LYS A 160 29.52 47.48 -18.67
N PRO A 161 29.81 48.63 -19.31
CA PRO A 161 29.85 49.90 -18.61
C PRO A 161 28.45 50.17 -18.04
N THR A 162 28.31 50.12 -16.72
CA THR A 162 27.09 50.62 -16.07
C THR A 162 27.03 52.12 -16.29
N PRO A 163 25.94 52.69 -16.84
CA PRO A 163 25.81 54.13 -16.94
C PRO A 163 25.85 54.72 -15.52
N LYS A 164 26.81 55.62 -15.28
CA LYS A 164 26.82 56.46 -14.08
C LYS A 164 25.47 57.15 -14.01
N LYS A 165 24.69 56.90 -12.95
CA LYS A 165 23.62 57.81 -12.54
C LYS A 165 24.28 59.14 -12.20
N GLU A 166 24.12 60.13 -13.08
CA GLU A 166 24.32 61.52 -12.69
C GLU A 166 23.19 61.89 -11.72
N GLY A 167 23.57 62.35 -10.54
CA GLY A 167 22.65 62.86 -9.54
C GLY A 167 22.20 64.27 -9.90
N GLU A 168 20.91 64.53 -9.66
CA GLU A 168 20.39 65.85 -9.29
C GLU A 168 20.22 65.89 -7.77
#